data_AF-A0A4R1QFX8-F1
#
_entry.id   AF-A0A4R1QFX8-F1
#
_cell.length_a   1.000
_cell.length_b   1.000
_cell.length_c   1.000
_cell.angle_alpha   90.00
_cell.angle_beta   90.00
_cell.angle_gamma   90.00
#
_symmetry.space_group_name_H-M   'P 1'
#
loop_
_entity.id
_entity.type
_entity.pdbx_description
1 polymer ?
#
loop_
_entity_poly.entity_id
_entity_poly.type
_entity_poly.pdbx_seq_one_letter_code
_entity_poly.pdbx_strand_id
1 'polypeptide(L)' 'MRTLLVMGVIIAFLTAIFTAGYNDKPEVKN' A
#
# COMPACT_ATOMS: atom_id res chain seq x y z
N MET A 1 17.63 7.27 -14.38
CA MET A 1 17.84 6.18 -13.39
C MET A 1 17.25 6.51 -12.02
N ARG A 2 17.52 7.68 -11.43
CA ARG A 2 16.96 8.08 -10.12
C ARG A 2 15.42 8.19 -10.10
N THR A 3 14.80 8.68 -11.17
CA THR A 3 13.34 8.86 -11.27
C THR A 3 12.57 7.55 -11.25
N LEU A 4 13.06 6.53 -11.97
CA LEU A 4 12.43 5.20 -12.02
C LEU A 4 12.48 4.51 -10.65
N LEU A 5 13.58 4.66 -9.92
CA LEU A 5 13.72 4.10 -8.57
C LEU A 5 12.74 4.78 -7.60
N VAL A 6 12.65 6.12 -7.66
CA VAL A 6 11.71 6.89 -6.82
C VAL A 6 10.25 6.53 -7.15
N MET A 7 9.91 6.40 -8.43
CA MET A 7 8.57 5.95 -8.85
C MET A 7 8.25 4.54 -8.34
N GLY A 8 9.20 3.61 -8.41
CA GLY A 8 9.03 2.25 -7.89
C GLY A 8 8.77 2.22 -6.38
N VAL A 9 9.52 3.02 -5.61
CA VAL A 9 9.34 3.13 -4.15
C VAL A 9 7.99 3.72 -3.81
N ILE A 10 7.54 4.78 -4.50
CA ILE A 10 6.23 5.39 -4.25
C ILE A 10 5.12 4.36 -4.49
N ILE A 11 5.16 3.64 -5.61
CA ILE A 11 4.13 2.64 -5.93
C ILE A 11 4.13 1.52 -4.90
N ALA A 12 5.29 0.98 -4.53
CA ALA A 12 5.42 -0.08 -3.54
C ALA A 12 4.94 0.36 -2.14
N PHE A 13 5.21 1.60 -1.76
CA PHE A 13 4.75 2.16 -0.48
C PHE A 13 3.23 2.33 -0.47
N LEU A 14 2.66 2.88 -1.54
CA LEU A 14 1.21 3.06 -1.68
C LEU A 14 0.47 1.71 -1.66
N THR A 15 0.95 0.72 -2.41
CA THR A 15 0.31 -0.61 -2.42
C THR A 15 0.32 -1.25 -1.03
N ALA A 16 1.42 -1.15 -0.29
CA ALA A 16 1.52 -1.71 1.06
C ALA A 16 0.53 -1.07 2.05
N ILE A 17 0.42 0.27 2.08
CA ILE A 17 -0.51 0.95 2.99
C ILE A 17 -1.97 0.63 2.64
N PHE A 18 -2.31 0.53 1.35
CA PHE A 18 -3.68 0.20 0.92
C PHE A 18 -4.01 -1.27 1.19
N THR A 19 -3.08 -2.20 0.98
CA THR A 19 -3.24 -3.61 1.36
C THR A 19 -3.40 -3.76 2.88
N ALA A 20 -2.57 -3.08 3.68
CA ALA A 20 -2.69 -3.08 5.13
C ALA A 20 -4.04 -2.53 5.59
N GLY A 21 -4.45 -1.34 5.10
CA GLY A 21 -5.75 -0.74 5.43
C GLY A 21 -6.97 -1.51 4.91
N TYR A 22 -6.84 -2.30 3.83
CA TYR A 22 -7.90 -3.20 3.37
C TYR A 22 -8.03 -4.45 4.24
N ASN A 23 -6.93 -4.94 4.82
CA ASN A 23 -6.94 -6.08 5.72
C ASN A 23 -7.28 -5.67 7.16
N ASP A 24 -7.02 -4.42 7.53
CA ASP A 24 -7.33 -3.82 8.83
C ASP A 24 -8.78 -3.27 8.86
N LYS A 25 -9.67 -3.92 8.11
CA LYS A 25 -11.11 -3.67 8.24
C LYS A 25 -11.55 -4.36 9.52
N PRO A 26 -12.21 -3.67 10.46
CA PRO A 26 -12.88 -4.38 11.54
C PRO A 26 -13.88 -5.31 10.85
N GLU A 27 -13.63 -6.62 10.92
CA GLU A 27 -14.59 -7.62 10.48
C GLU A 27 -15.90 -7.25 11.18
N VAL A 28 -16.90 -6.78 10.42
CA VAL A 28 -18.24 -6.59 10.95
C VAL A 28 -18.74 -8.00 11.25
N LYS A 29 -18.44 -8.46 12.46
CA LYS A 29 -19.00 -9.68 13.04
C LYS A 29 -20.50 -9.42 13.20
N ASN A 30 -21.24 -9.85 12.19
CA ASN A 30 -22.67 -10.16 12.33
C ASN A 30 -22.80 -11.52 13.02
#